data_AF-A0A6L8V0E5-F1
#
_entry.id   AF-A0A6L8V0E5-F1
#
_cell.length_a   1.000
_cell.length_b   1.000
_cell.length_c   1.000
_cell.angle_alpha   90.00
_cell.angle_beta   90.00
_cell.angle_gamma   90.00
#
_symmetry.space_group_name_H-M   'P 1'
#
loop_
_entity.id
_entity.type
_entity.pdbx_description
1 polymer ?
#
loop_
_entity_poly.entity_id
_entity_poly.type
_entity_poly.pdbx_seq_one_letter_code
_entity_poly.pdbx_strand_id
1 'polypeptide(L)'
;MIFPLAILEEDEQFEMRDGIKDILKECYQITEDEAMLVIQDSSEKAQELLRDYLPYIDAIHEIIGGIRGTLDNHMNLVFQKEEMPNQLIYEAAAWHAFEYVRCYYKRAANFV
;
A
#
# COMPACT_ATOMS: atom_id res chain seq x y z
N MET A 1 9.02 15.88 -7.98
CA MET A 1 7.70 15.55 -7.38
C MET A 1 6.84 15.09 -8.54
N ILE A 2 6.48 13.82 -8.59
CA ILE A 2 5.70 13.22 -9.70
C ILE A 2 4.22 13.41 -9.33
N PHE A 3 3.47 14.11 -10.19
CA PHE A 3 2.08 14.49 -9.96
C PHE A 3 1.14 13.26 -9.98
N PRO A 4 -0.03 13.29 -9.31
CA PRO A 4 -1.04 12.21 -9.41
C PRO A 4 -1.67 12.07 -10.81
N LEU A 5 -1.55 13.07 -11.68
CA LEU A 5 -1.84 12.94 -13.11
C LEU A 5 -0.82 12.05 -13.85
N ALA A 6 0.33 11.78 -13.24
CA ALA A 6 1.36 10.88 -13.75
C ALA A 6 1.14 9.41 -13.35
N ILE A 7 -0.09 9.04 -12.97
CA ILE A 7 -0.55 7.65 -12.88
C ILE A 7 -1.45 7.32 -14.10
N LEU A 8 -1.21 8.00 -15.22
CA LEU A 8 -1.49 7.43 -16.53
C LEU A 8 -0.15 6.88 -17.00
N GLU A 9 -0.12 5.65 -17.50
CA GLU A 9 1.10 5.09 -18.08
C GLU A 9 1.64 6.09 -19.12
N GLU A 10 2.96 6.23 -19.25
CA GLU A 10 3.58 7.27 -20.12
C GLU A 10 3.00 7.25 -21.55
N ASP A 11 2.56 6.07 -22.00
CA ASP A 11 1.90 5.84 -23.29
C ASP A 11 0.49 6.46 -23.38
N GLU A 12 -0.33 6.36 -22.33
CA GLU A 12 -1.70 6.94 -22.31
C GLU A 12 -1.67 8.48 -22.31
N GLN A 13 -0.65 9.08 -21.70
CA GLN A 13 -0.44 10.53 -21.76
C GLN A 13 -0.02 11.00 -23.16
N PHE A 14 0.75 10.18 -23.89
CA PHE A 14 1.19 10.50 -25.23
C PHE A 14 0.03 10.48 -26.22
N GLU A 15 -0.80 9.43 -26.18
CA GLU A 15 -2.00 9.31 -27.03
C GLU A 15 -3.00 10.44 -26.79
N MET A 16 -3.23 10.80 -25.52
CA MET A 16 -4.14 11.91 -25.19
C MET A 16 -3.63 13.26 -25.71
N ARG A 17 -2.32 13.51 -25.61
CA ARG A 17 -1.70 14.74 -26.13
C ARG A 17 -1.83 14.83 -27.64
N ASP A 18 -1.56 13.74 -28.35
CA ASP A 18 -1.71 13.70 -29.81
C ASP A 18 -3.17 13.90 -30.24
N GLY A 19 -4.13 13.28 -29.54
CA GLY A 19 -5.55 13.51 -29.79
C GLY A 19 -5.97 14.98 -29.61
N ILE A 20 -5.51 15.64 -28.54
CA ILE A 20 -5.79 17.06 -28.30
C ILE A 20 -5.15 17.94 -29.38
N LYS A 21 -3.91 17.63 -29.77
CA LYS A 21 -3.17 18.33 -30.82
C LYS A 21 -3.91 18.26 -32.15
N ASP A 22 -4.39 17.08 -32.52
CA ASP A 22 -5.14 16.89 -33.77
C ASP A 22 -6.46 17.66 -33.77
N ILE A 23 -7.20 17.64 -32.65
CA ILE A 23 -8.43 18.43 -32.49
C ILE A 23 -8.15 19.93 -32.62
N LEU A 24 -7.07 20.43 -32.00
CA LEU A 24 -6.69 21.84 -32.09
C LEU A 24 -6.36 22.24 -33.53
N LYS A 25 -5.62 21.41 -34.26
CA LYS A 25 -5.28 21.61 -35.67
C LYS A 25 -6.54 21.63 -36.55
N GLU A 26 -7.47 20.70 -36.33
CA GLU A 26 -8.71 20.61 -37.10
C GLU A 26 -9.66 21.78 -36.84
N CYS A 27 -9.85 22.15 -35.56
CA CYS A 27 -10.83 23.14 -35.16
C CYS A 27 -10.38 24.58 -35.41
N TYR A 28 -9.08 24.85 -35.26
CA TYR A 28 -8.55 26.22 -35.31
C TYR A 28 -7.61 26.47 -36.49
N GLN A 29 -7.33 25.45 -37.32
CA GLN A 29 -6.44 25.55 -38.49
C GLN A 29 -5.06 26.10 -38.15
N ILE A 30 -4.57 25.80 -36.94
CA ILE A 30 -3.25 26.22 -36.46
C ILE A 30 -2.18 25.19 -36.84
N THR A 31 -0.93 25.64 -36.84
CA THR A 31 0.22 24.78 -37.09
C THR A 31 0.47 23.82 -35.92
N GLU A 32 1.27 22.79 -36.17
CA GLU A 32 1.63 21.83 -35.13
C GLU A 32 2.41 22.48 -33.98
N ASP A 33 3.32 23.39 -34.30
CA ASP A 33 4.09 24.14 -33.31
C ASP A 33 3.17 25.01 -32.42
N GLU A 34 2.17 25.66 -33.01
CA GLU A 34 1.19 26.46 -32.27
C GLU A 34 0.30 25.58 -31.37
N ALA A 35 -0.15 24.43 -31.86
CA ALA A 35 -0.93 23.49 -31.05
C ALA A 35 -0.12 22.96 -29.86
N MET A 36 1.16 22.64 -30.07
CA MET A 36 2.06 22.20 -29.00
C MET A 36 2.30 23.30 -27.95
N LEU A 37 2.45 24.55 -28.38
CA LEU A 37 2.58 25.69 -27.47
C LEU A 37 1.33 25.87 -26.60
N VAL A 38 0.12 25.73 -27.19
CA VAL A 38 -1.15 25.82 -26.44
C VAL A 38 -1.28 24.68 -25.43
N ILE A 39 -0.93 23.44 -25.81
CA ILE A 39 -0.93 22.30 -24.90
C ILE A 39 0.05 22.53 -23.74
N GLN A 40 1.23 23.08 -24.02
CA GLN A 40 2.22 23.36 -22.99
C GLN A 40 1.76 24.47 -22.02
N ASP A 41 1.33 25.62 -22.54
CA ASP A 41 0.86 26.75 -21.72
C ASP A 41 -0.37 26.38 -20.87
N SER A 42 -1.29 25.61 -21.43
CA SER A 42 -2.46 25.10 -20.70
C SER A 42 -2.07 24.09 -19.61
N SER A 43 -1.10 23.22 -19.87
CA SER A 43 -0.56 22.29 -18.87
C SER A 43 0.12 23.04 -17.72
N GLU A 44 0.89 24.08 -18.00
CA GLU A 44 1.56 24.89 -16.98
C GLU A 44 0.54 25.64 -16.10
N LYS A 45 -0.48 26.26 -16.72
CA LYS A 45 -1.59 26.89 -15.98
C LYS A 45 -2.40 25.90 -15.16
N ALA A 46 -2.67 24.71 -15.70
CA ALA A 46 -3.36 23.67 -14.95
C ALA A 46 -2.56 23.24 -13.72
N GLN A 47 -1.24 23.09 -13.83
CA GLN A 47 -0.37 22.79 -12.70
C GLN A 47 -0.36 23.92 -11.65
N GLU A 48 -0.36 25.17 -12.08
CA GLU A 48 -0.43 26.32 -11.17
C GLU A 48 -1.75 26.31 -10.37
N LEU A 49 -2.88 26.08 -11.04
CA LEU A 49 -4.20 25.99 -10.40
C LEU A 49 -4.32 24.77 -9.46
N LEU A 50 -3.66 23.66 -9.80
CA LEU A 50 -3.66 22.44 -8.98
C LEU A 50 -2.74 22.52 -7.78
N ARG A 51 -1.82 23.49 -7.73
CA ARG A 51 -0.85 23.65 -6.65
C ARG A 51 -1.51 23.81 -5.29
N ASP A 52 -2.60 24.56 -5.23
CA ASP A 52 -3.35 24.79 -4.00
C ASP A 52 -4.04 23.53 -3.46
N TYR A 53 -4.22 22.53 -4.31
CA TYR A 53 -4.83 21.25 -3.94
C TYR A 53 -3.82 20.22 -3.42
N LEU A 54 -2.52 20.42 -3.66
CA LEU A 54 -1.46 19.51 -3.21
C LEU A 54 -1.51 19.20 -1.70
N PRO A 55 -1.70 20.19 -0.80
CA PRO A 55 -1.77 19.91 0.63
C PRO A 55 -2.92 18.97 1.02
N TYR A 56 -4.04 19.00 0.29
CA TYR A 56 -5.17 18.11 0.55
C TYR A 56 -4.86 16.68 0.09
N ILE A 57 -4.17 16.53 -1.03
CA ILE A 57 -3.73 15.23 -1.53
C ILE A 57 -2.73 14.62 -0.55
N ASP A 58 -1.78 15.40 -0.05
CA ASP A 58 -0.81 14.95 0.95
C ASP A 58 -1.51 14.52 2.25
N ALA A 59 -2.47 15.31 2.72
CA ALA A 59 -3.27 14.97 3.90
C ALA A 59 -4.06 13.66 3.71
N ILE A 60 -4.63 13.42 2.52
CA ILE A 60 -5.32 12.16 2.21
C ILE A 60 -4.34 10.99 2.26
N HIS A 61 -3.14 11.13 1.69
CA HIS A 61 -2.12 10.08 1.75
C HIS A 61 -1.68 9.79 3.19
N GLU A 62 -1.52 10.83 4.02
CA GLU A 62 -1.18 10.67 5.44
C GLU A 62 -2.29 9.90 6.18
N ILE A 63 -3.56 10.26 5.96
CA ILE A 63 -4.71 9.56 6.56
C ILE A 63 -4.73 8.08 6.14
N ILE A 64 -4.55 7.80 4.85
CA ILE A 64 -4.50 6.42 4.34
C ILE A 64 -3.34 5.65 4.98
N GLY A 65 -2.16 6.28 5.09
CA GLY A 65 -0.99 5.70 5.76
C GLY A 65 -1.28 5.38 7.23
N GLY A 66 -1.90 6.31 7.96
CA GLY A 66 -2.29 6.12 9.35
C GLY A 66 -3.31 5.00 9.56
N ILE A 67 -4.31 4.90 8.68
CA ILE A 67 -5.29 3.80 8.69
C ILE A 67 -4.61 2.47 8.45
N ARG A 68 -3.76 2.37 7.42
CA ARG A 68 -3.03 1.13 7.08
C ARG A 68 -2.12 0.71 8.24
N GLY A 69 -1.35 1.64 8.80
CA GLY A 69 -0.48 1.34 9.94
C GLY A 69 -1.26 0.88 11.18
N THR A 70 -2.42 1.48 11.44
CA THR A 70 -3.29 1.04 12.55
C THR A 70 -3.82 -0.37 12.33
N LEU A 71 -4.24 -0.69 11.10
CA LEU A 71 -4.72 -2.02 10.73
C LEU A 71 -3.61 -3.07 10.87
N ASP A 72 -2.41 -2.78 10.37
CA ASP A 72 -1.25 -3.67 10.45
C ASP A 72 -0.88 -3.95 11.92
N ASN A 73 -0.89 -2.93 12.77
CA ASN A 73 -0.65 -3.08 14.20
C ASN A 73 -1.69 -3.98 14.87
N HIS A 74 -2.98 -3.78 14.56
CA HIS A 74 -4.04 -4.62 15.11
C HIS A 74 -3.93 -6.07 14.64
N MET A 75 -3.62 -6.31 13.36
CA MET A 75 -3.40 -7.66 12.84
C MET A 75 -2.23 -8.34 13.57
N ASN A 76 -1.10 -7.66 13.70
CA ASN A 76 0.07 -8.20 14.40
C ASN A 76 -0.21 -8.53 15.88
N LEU A 77 -0.99 -7.69 16.57
CA LEU A 77 -1.41 -7.96 17.95
C LEU A 77 -2.33 -9.18 18.05
N VAL A 78 -3.22 -9.40 17.08
CA VAL A 78 -4.08 -10.59 17.04
C VAL A 78 -3.23 -11.84 16.85
N PHE A 79 -2.27 -11.83 15.91
CA PHE A 79 -1.37 -12.97 15.71
C PHE A 79 -0.53 -13.30 16.96
N GLN A 80 0.04 -12.30 17.62
CA GLN A 80 0.79 -12.51 18.86
C GLN A 80 -0.09 -13.06 20.00
N LYS A 81 -1.35 -12.60 20.08
CA LYS A 81 -2.30 -13.06 21.08
C LYS A 81 -2.77 -14.49 20.84
N GLU A 82 -2.76 -14.98 19.61
CA GLU A 82 -3.09 -16.37 19.27
C GLU A 82 -1.88 -17.32 19.45
N GLU A 83 -0.65 -16.84 19.27
CA GLU A 83 0.57 -17.64 19.50
C GLU A 83 0.80 -17.96 20.99
N MET A 84 0.57 -16.99 21.88
CA MET A 84 0.82 -17.14 23.32
C MET A 84 0.03 -18.31 23.98
N PRO A 85 -1.28 -18.48 23.76
CA PRO A 85 -2.04 -19.62 24.26
C PRO A 85 -1.54 -20.95 23.71
N ASN A 86 -1.19 -20.99 22.42
CA ASN A 86 -0.70 -22.20 21.77
C ASN A 86 0.63 -22.63 22.38
N GLN A 87 1.55 -21.70 22.61
CA GLN A 87 2.82 -21.98 23.26
C GLN A 87 2.62 -22.55 24.68
N LEU A 88 1.74 -21.95 25.48
CA LEU A 88 1.44 -22.44 26.83
C LEU A 88 0.82 -23.85 26.82
N ILE A 89 -0.04 -24.15 25.85
CA ILE A 89 -0.63 -25.48 25.66
C ILE A 89 0.46 -26.50 25.30
N TYR A 90 1.38 -26.16 24.39
CA TYR A 90 2.48 -27.04 24.01
C TYR A 90 3.45 -27.29 25.18
N GLU A 91 3.79 -26.26 25.96
CA GLU A 91 4.62 -26.41 27.15
C GLU A 91 3.96 -27.30 28.21
N ALA A 92 2.66 -27.11 28.46
CA ALA A 92 1.90 -27.95 29.38
C ALA A 92 1.84 -29.42 28.91
N ALA A 93 1.63 -29.66 27.61
CA ALA A 93 1.63 -31.00 27.03
C ALA A 93 3.01 -31.68 27.14
N ALA A 94 4.09 -30.95 26.89
CA ALA A 94 5.45 -31.44 27.05
C ALA A 94 5.75 -31.82 28.51
N TRP A 95 5.36 -30.97 29.46
CA TRP A 95 5.48 -31.26 30.90
C TRP A 95 4.68 -32.49 31.31
N HIS A 96 3.45 -32.63 30.82
CA HIS A 96 2.64 -33.79 31.14
C HIS A 96 3.25 -35.08 30.60
N ALA A 97 3.74 -35.08 29.36
CA ALA A 97 4.42 -36.24 28.77
C ALA A 97 5.68 -36.61 29.56
N PHE A 98 6.51 -35.63 29.92
CA PHE A 98 7.70 -35.84 30.74
C PHE A 98 7.35 -36.45 32.11
N GLU A 99 6.37 -35.89 32.81
CA GLU A 99 5.95 -36.40 34.12
C GLU A 99 5.39 -37.82 34.04
N TYR A 100 4.65 -38.13 32.97
CA TYR A 100 4.12 -39.46 32.75
C TYR A 100 5.24 -40.49 32.58
N VAL A 101 6.24 -40.17 31.75
CA VAL A 101 7.43 -41.01 31.55
C VAL A 101 8.22 -41.16 32.86
N ARG A 102 8.45 -40.06 33.58
CA ARG A 102 9.14 -40.07 34.88
C ARG A 102 8.42 -40.97 35.89
N CYS A 103 7.10 -40.84 36.00
CA CYS A 103 6.29 -41.65 36.89
C CYS A 103 6.30 -43.13 36.50
N TYR A 104 6.27 -43.43 35.20
CA TYR A 104 6.38 -44.80 34.69
C TYR A 104 7.69 -45.45 35.13
N TYR A 105 8.84 -44.79 34.89
CA TYR A 105 10.14 -45.32 35.29
C TYR A 105 10.29 -45.41 36.80
N LYS A 106 9.77 -44.44 37.57
CA LYS A 106 9.78 -44.49 39.03
C LYS A 106 8.96 -45.67 39.56
N ARG A 107 7.81 -45.96 38.96
CA ARG A 107 7.01 -47.13 39.32
C ARG A 107 7.74 -48.41 38.94
N ALA A 108 8.25 -48.52 37.71
CA ALA A 108 8.99 -49.69 37.24
C ALA A 108 10.23 -50.00 38.11
N ALA A 109 10.96 -48.99 38.57
CA ALA A 109 12.11 -49.15 39.46
C ALA A 109 11.73 -49.60 40.89
N ASN A 110 10.49 -49.37 41.32
CA ASN A 110 9.97 -49.82 42.61
C ASN A 110 9.31 -51.23 42.56
N PHE A 111 9.25 -51.86 41.38
CA PHE A 111 8.74 -53.23 41.17
C PHE A 111 9.86 -54.28 41.00
N VAL A 112 11.12 -53.91 41.27
CA VAL A 112 12.30 -54.79 41.41
C VAL A 112 12.66 -54.87 42.88
#